data_AF-A0A9W4XTL8-F1
#
_entry.id   AF-A0A9W4XTL8-F1
#
_cell.length_a   1.000
_cell.length_b   1.000
_cell.length_c   1.000
_cell.angle_alpha   90.00
_cell.angle_beta   90.00
_cell.angle_gamma   90.00
#
_symmetry.space_group_name_H-M   'P 1'
#
loop_
_entity.id
_entity.type
_entity.pdbx_description
1 polymer ?
#
loop_
_entity_poly.entity_id
_entity_poly.type
_entity_poly.pdbx_seq_one_letter_code
_entity_poly.pdbx_strand_id
1 'polypeptide(L)'
;MLIRWVLEAVPPRLRHEKTHLNRSERPHKCSLCREAFLYPKDLTRHQNKHAPTQGTLYCDVPGCTSDGFSRRDNLLRHQRRQHPSSVASS
;
A
#
# COMPACT_ATOMS: atom_id res chain seq x y z
N MET A 1 6.59 -34.03 -3.23
CA MET A 1 5.82 -32.87 -3.74
C MET A 1 4.80 -32.47 -2.67
N LEU A 2 5.16 -31.58 -1.73
CA LEU A 2 4.35 -31.30 -0.54
C LEU A 2 3.75 -29.89 -0.62
N ILE A 3 2.54 -29.79 -1.17
CA ILE A 3 1.69 -28.61 -1.08
C ILE A 3 0.66 -28.90 0.02
N ARG A 4 0.96 -28.56 1.27
CA ARG A 4 -0.01 -28.48 2.37
C ARG A 4 0.56 -27.60 3.47
N TRP A 5 0.27 -26.30 3.38
CA TRP A 5 0.42 -25.37 4.51
C TRP A 5 -0.92 -24.69 4.73
N VAL A 6 -1.84 -25.49 5.25
CA VAL A 6 -3.13 -25.07 5.78
C VAL A 6 -2.90 -24.66 7.24
N LEU A 7 -3.38 -23.47 7.60
CA LEU A 7 -3.68 -23.04 8.97
C LEU A 7 -2.53 -23.16 9.99
N GLU A 8 -1.61 -22.19 10.04
CA GLU A 8 -1.04 -21.73 11.31
C GLU A 8 -0.21 -20.45 11.10
N ALA A 9 -0.18 -19.59 12.13
CA ALA A 9 0.39 -18.26 12.11
C ALA A 9 1.84 -18.25 11.55
N VAL A 10 2.02 -17.61 10.40
CA VAL A 10 3.25 -17.70 9.61
C VAL A 10 4.37 -16.84 10.23
N PRO A 11 5.51 -17.42 10.65
CA PRO A 11 6.66 -16.69 11.21
C PRO A 11 7.31 -15.73 10.20
N PRO A 12 8.06 -14.71 10.65
CA PRO A 12 8.51 -13.58 9.82
C PRO A 12 9.41 -13.94 8.62
N ARG A 13 10.14 -15.07 8.67
CA ARG A 13 10.98 -15.53 7.54
C ARG A 13 10.19 -15.91 6.29
N LEU A 14 9.00 -16.49 6.47
CA LEU A 14 8.08 -16.86 5.37
C LEU A 14 7.36 -15.65 4.76
N ARG A 15 7.48 -14.45 5.37
CA ARG A 15 6.91 -13.21 4.84
C ARG A 15 7.56 -12.81 3.51
N HIS A 16 8.86 -13.03 3.40
CA HIS A 16 9.61 -12.82 2.16
C HIS A 16 9.24 -13.91 1.14
N GLU A 17 9.15 -15.17 1.56
CA GLU A 17 8.84 -16.30 0.67
C GLU A 17 7.46 -16.18 0.01
N LYS A 18 6.49 -15.60 0.72
CA LYS A 18 5.19 -15.21 0.15
C LYS A 18 5.30 -14.27 -1.05
N THR A 19 6.37 -13.51 -1.21
CA THR A 19 6.54 -12.65 -2.41
C THR A 19 6.79 -13.44 -3.68
N HIS A 20 7.30 -14.68 -3.57
CA HIS A 20 7.47 -15.62 -4.67
C HIS A 20 6.18 -16.37 -5.06
N LEU A 21 5.09 -16.21 -4.30
CA LEU A 21 3.81 -16.85 -4.61
C LEU A 21 3.24 -16.28 -5.92
N ASN A 22 2.81 -17.18 -6.81
CA ASN A 22 2.20 -16.80 -8.08
C ASN A 22 0.89 -16.05 -7.84
N ARG A 23 0.50 -15.17 -8.78
CA ARG A 23 -0.73 -14.36 -8.69
C ARG A 23 -1.98 -15.22 -8.38
N SER A 24 -2.06 -16.45 -8.89
CA SER A 24 -3.19 -17.36 -8.65
C SER A 24 -3.26 -17.91 -7.22
N GLU A 25 -2.11 -18.00 -6.54
CA GLU A 25 -1.95 -18.55 -5.18
C GLU A 25 -2.16 -17.49 -4.10
N ARG A 26 -2.27 -16.21 -4.48
CA ARG A 26 -2.47 -15.11 -3.55
C ARG A 26 -3.89 -15.11 -2.98
N PRO A 27 -4.06 -15.06 -1.65
CA PRO A 27 -5.36 -15.24 -1.00
C PRO A 27 -6.32 -14.07 -1.20
N HIS A 28 -5.84 -12.84 -1.38
CA HIS A 28 -6.69 -11.64 -1.42
C HIS A 28 -6.92 -11.17 -2.85
N LYS A 29 -8.02 -11.61 -3.47
CA LYS A 29 -8.36 -11.30 -4.87
C LYS A 29 -9.32 -10.11 -4.95
N CYS A 30 -9.08 -9.21 -5.88
CA CYS A 30 -9.98 -8.13 -6.24
C CYS A 30 -11.11 -8.67 -7.12
N SER A 31 -12.35 -8.43 -6.70
CA SER A 31 -13.57 -8.80 -7.44
C SER A 31 -13.76 -8.00 -8.73
N LEU A 32 -13.13 -6.83 -8.87
CA LEU A 32 -13.36 -5.91 -9.99
C LEU A 32 -12.41 -6.14 -11.18
N CYS A 33 -11.14 -6.47 -10.94
CA CYS A 33 -10.15 -6.66 -12.02
C CYS A 33 -9.32 -7.93 -11.91
N ARG A 34 -9.73 -8.89 -11.07
CA ARG A 34 -9.08 -10.19 -10.86
C ARG A 34 -7.61 -10.13 -10.44
N GLU A 35 -7.13 -8.95 -9.99
CA GLU A 35 -5.81 -8.83 -9.37
C GLU A 35 -5.77 -9.50 -8.01
N ALA A 36 -4.64 -10.10 -7.66
CA ALA A 36 -4.50 -10.83 -6.41
C ALA A 36 -3.30 -10.34 -5.59
N PHE A 37 -3.52 -10.22 -4.28
CA PHE A 37 -2.62 -9.62 -3.32
C PHE A 37 -2.32 -10.60 -2.18
N LEU A 38 -1.10 -10.47 -1.65
CA LEU A 38 -0.62 -11.32 -0.56
C LEU A 38 -1.12 -10.86 0.81
N TYR A 39 -1.45 -9.58 0.94
CA TYR A 39 -1.89 -8.98 2.19
C TYR A 39 -3.22 -8.26 1.99
N PRO A 40 -4.10 -8.28 3.00
CA PRO A 40 -5.41 -7.63 2.91
C PRO A 40 -5.26 -6.11 2.76
N LYS A 41 -4.28 -5.50 3.45
CA LYS A 41 -3.97 -4.06 3.31
C LYS A 41 -3.66 -3.63 1.87
N ASP A 42 -3.06 -4.52 1.08
CA ASP A 42 -2.73 -4.22 -0.32
C ASP A 42 -3.97 -4.35 -1.21
N LEU A 43 -4.85 -5.32 -0.92
CA LEU A 43 -6.16 -5.43 -1.59
C LEU A 43 -7.04 -4.21 -1.29
N THR A 44 -7.17 -3.79 -0.03
CA THR A 44 -7.96 -2.61 0.35
C THR A 44 -7.44 -1.35 -0.35
N ARG A 45 -6.11 -1.14 -0.34
CA ARG A 45 -5.49 -0.01 -1.07
C ARG A 45 -5.75 -0.09 -2.56
N HIS A 46 -5.70 -1.28 -3.14
CA HIS A 46 -6.00 -1.49 -4.55
C HIS A 46 -7.48 -1.19 -4.84
N GLN A 47 -8.41 -1.63 -3.99
CA GLN A 47 -9.85 -1.34 -4.13
C GLN A 47 -10.14 0.16 -4.13
N ASN A 48 -9.41 0.94 -3.36
CA ASN A 48 -9.53 2.41 -3.36
C ASN A 48 -9.19 3.06 -4.71
N LYS A 49 -8.50 2.37 -5.63
CA LYS A 49 -8.28 2.87 -7.00
C LYS A 49 -9.51 2.69 -7.90
N HIS A 50 -10.36 1.71 -7.59
CA HIS A 50 -11.63 1.53 -8.32
C HIS A 50 -12.67 2.56 -7.89
N ALA A 51 -12.56 3.11 -6.67
CA ALA A 51 -13.35 4.24 -6.22
C ALA A 51 -12.74 5.55 -6.75
N PRO A 52 -13.45 6.35 -7.57
CA PRO A 52 -12.93 7.57 -8.19
C PRO A 52 -12.71 8.73 -7.20
N THR A 53 -12.97 8.55 -5.91
CA THR A 53 -13.02 9.60 -4.90
C THR A 53 -11.86 9.54 -3.90
N GLN A 54 -10.64 9.36 -4.38
CA GLN A 54 -9.46 9.68 -3.56
C GLN A 54 -9.18 11.17 -3.75
N GLY A 55 -9.77 12.00 -2.88
CA GLY A 55 -9.47 13.43 -2.81
C GLY A 55 -7.96 13.64 -2.80
N THR A 56 -7.48 14.45 -3.73
CA THR A 56 -6.06 14.81 -3.83
C THR A 56 -5.61 15.44 -2.52
N LEU A 57 -4.54 14.91 -1.94
CA LEU A 57 -3.95 15.42 -0.72
C LEU A 57 -2.91 16.48 -1.09
N TYR A 58 -3.06 17.70 -0.61
CA TYR A 58 -2.12 18.78 -0.87
C TYR A 58 -1.14 18.96 0.29
N CYS A 59 0.02 19.55 -0.01
CA CYS A 59 0.92 19.99 1.03
C CYS A 59 0.35 21.25 1.70
N ASP A 60 0.29 21.25 3.03
CA ASP A 60 -0.21 22.37 3.84
C ASP A 60 0.86 23.46 4.07
N VAL A 61 2.09 23.25 3.57
CA VAL A 61 3.18 24.21 3.75
C VAL A 61 2.95 25.43 2.85
N PRO A 62 2.90 26.64 3.40
CA PRO A 62 2.67 27.86 2.63
C PRO A 62 3.79 28.05 1.59
N GLY A 63 3.40 28.33 0.34
CA GLY A 63 4.32 28.47 -0.79
C GLY A 63 4.76 27.15 -1.44
N CYS A 64 4.26 26.00 -0.97
CA CYS A 64 4.51 24.72 -1.63
C CYS A 64 3.47 24.44 -2.71
N THR A 65 3.88 24.56 -3.98
CA THR A 65 3.06 24.19 -5.14
C THR A 65 3.26 22.71 -5.45
N SER A 66 2.72 21.83 -4.59
CA SER A 66 2.72 20.39 -4.88
C SER A 66 1.54 20.00 -5.76
N ASP A 67 1.80 19.27 -6.85
CA ASP A 67 0.76 18.57 -7.60
C ASP A 67 0.12 17.52 -6.67
N GLY A 68 -1.12 17.77 -6.26
CA GLY A 68 -1.83 17.01 -5.22
C GLY A 68 -1.59 15.49 -5.28
N PHE A 69 -1.33 14.89 -4.13
CA PHE A 69 -0.96 13.49 -4.01
C PHE A 69 -2.20 12.61 -3.88
N SER A 70 -2.27 11.54 -4.67
CA SER A 70 -3.31 10.52 -4.55
C SER A 70 -3.20 9.66 -3.29
N ARG A 71 -2.09 9.75 -2.54
CA ARG A 71 -1.82 8.90 -1.37
C ARG A 71 -1.06 9.65 -0.28
N ARG A 72 -1.42 9.37 0.98
CA ARG A 72 -0.77 9.97 2.16
C ARG A 72 0.71 9.64 2.27
N ASP A 73 1.12 8.43 1.93
CA ASP A 73 2.55 8.06 1.97
C ASP A 73 3.39 8.82 0.94
N ASN A 74 2.78 9.20 -0.20
CA ASN A 74 3.44 10.06 -1.17
C ASN A 74 3.59 11.50 -0.63
N LEU A 75 2.54 12.05 0.00
CA LEU A 75 2.61 13.36 0.66
C LEU A 75 3.66 13.39 1.78
N LEU A 76 3.66 12.39 2.67
CA LEU A 76 4.64 12.30 3.77
C LEU A 76 6.07 12.19 3.25
N ARG A 77 6.30 11.44 2.16
CA ARG A 77 7.62 11.36 1.52
C ARG A 77 8.03 12.71 0.91
N HIS A 78 7.08 13.42 0.29
CA HIS A 78 7.32 14.77 -0.21
C HIS A 78 7.68 15.72 0.93
N GLN A 79 6.89 15.75 2.00
CA GLN A 79 7.14 16.59 3.18
C GLN A 79 8.49 16.26 3.82
N ARG A 80 8.85 14.99 4.00
CA ARG A 80 10.16 14.63 4.59
C ARG A 80 11.35 15.09 3.74
N ARG A 81 11.21 15.13 2.41
CA ARG A 81 12.31 15.50 1.51
C ARG A 81 12.39 17.01 1.26
N GLN A 82 11.24 17.66 1.14
CA GLN A 82 11.14 19.07 0.75
C GLN A 82 10.89 19.99 1.95
N HIS A 83 10.33 19.47 3.03
CA HIS A 83 9.98 20.19 4.26
C HIS A 83 10.39 19.41 5.51
N PRO A 84 11.69 19.07 5.67
CA PRO A 84 12.16 18.31 6.84
C PRO A 84 11.84 18.99 8.17
N SER A 85 11.67 20.32 8.17
CA SER A 85 11.28 21.13 9.32
C SER A 85 9.79 21.06 9.69
N SER A 86 8.88 20.73 8.77
CA SER A 86 7.44 20.62 9.08
C SER A 86 7.05 19.26 9.66
N VAL A 87 7.91 18.24 9.50
CA VAL A 87 7.72 16.90 10.07
C VAL A 87 8.48 16.69 11.40
N ALA A 88 9.18 17.71 11.90
CA ALA A 88 10.06 17.62 13.07
C ALA A 88 9.39 17.95 14.41
N SER A 89 8.08 17.74 14.56
CA SER A 89 7.38 17.96 15.83
C SER A 89 6.55 16.74 16.21
N SER A 90 7.21 15.76 16.82
CA SER A 90 6.65 14.74 17.71
C SER A 90 7.77 14.23 18.61
#